data_AF-A0A3C0KAB4-F1
#
_entry.id   AF-A0A3C0KAB4-F1
#
_cell.length_a   1.000
_cell.length_b   1.000
_cell.length_c   1.000
_cell.angle_alpha   90.00
_cell.angle_beta   90.00
_cell.angle_gamma   90.00
#
_symmetry.space_group_name_H-M   'P 1'
#
loop_
_entity.id
_entity.type
_entity.pdbx_description
1 polymer ?
#
loop_
_entity_poly.entity_id
_entity_poly.type
_entity_poly.pdbx_seq_one_letter_code
_entity_poly.pdbx_strand_id
1 'polypeptide(L)' 'VAQMVGRISQLQAQLGGRVPKGRTVVRLDCSEAEARLAMTQAENASAQETLSVKQNLRQLNAAGDTEVTLAAAEV' A
#
# COMPACT_ATOMS: atom_id res chain seq x y z
N VAL A 1 -6.80 -8.26 -21.20
CA VAL A 1 -7.20 -8.92 -19.94
C VAL A 1 -7.08 -7.89 -18.81
N ALA A 2 -8.00 -7.85 -17.86
CA ALA A 2 -7.92 -6.93 -16.72
C ALA A 2 -6.73 -7.31 -15.81
N GLN A 3 -6.06 -6.32 -15.23
CA GLN A 3 -4.85 -6.52 -14.39
C GLN A 3 -5.17 -7.06 -12.99
N MET A 4 -6.45 -7.15 -12.63
CA MET A 4 -6.90 -7.71 -11.36
C MET A 4 -8.23 -8.44 -11.54
N VAL A 5 -8.46 -9.44 -10.68
CA VAL A 5 -9.73 -10.16 -10.59
C VAL A 5 -10.62 -9.43 -9.59
N GLY A 6 -11.89 -9.25 -9.95
CA GLY A 6 -12.84 -8.59 -9.05
C GLY A 6 -14.24 -8.50 -9.65
N ARG A 7 -15.21 -8.16 -8.81
CA ARG A 7 -16.60 -7.89 -9.25
C ARG A 7 -16.67 -6.53 -9.93
N ILE A 8 -17.38 -6.44 -11.06
CA ILE A 8 -17.68 -5.15 -11.70
C ILE A 8 -18.65 -4.38 -10.81
N SER A 9 -18.22 -3.22 -10.30
CA SER A 9 -19.07 -2.29 -9.55
C SER A 9 -19.78 -1.30 -10.48
N GLN A 10 -19.15 -0.93 -11.60
CA GLN A 10 -19.75 -0.04 -12.60
C GLN A 10 -19.27 -0.38 -14.02
N LEU A 11 -20.18 -0.30 -14.98
CA LEU A 11 -19.89 -0.34 -16.41
C LEU A 11 -20.27 1.01 -17.03
N GLN A 12 -19.27 1.80 -17.42
CA GLN A 12 -19.43 3.20 -17.86
C GLN A 12 -19.29 3.34 -19.39
N ALA A 13 -19.57 2.25 -20.11
CA ALA A 13 -19.54 2.18 -21.56
C ALA A 13 -20.82 1.54 -22.10
N GLN A 14 -21.19 1.95 -23.31
CA GLN A 14 -22.34 1.47 -24.05
C GLN A 14 -21.89 0.95 -25.41
N LEU A 15 -22.62 -0.02 -25.96
CA LEU A 15 -22.33 -0.55 -27.28
C LEU A 15 -22.42 0.57 -28.34
N GLY A 16 -21.44 0.63 -29.23
CA GLY A 16 -21.33 1.68 -30.26
C GLY A 16 -20.86 3.05 -29.75
N GLY A 17 -20.61 3.21 -28.44
CA GLY A 17 -20.12 4.46 -27.86
C GLY A 17 -18.63 4.71 -28.10
N ARG A 18 -18.25 5.97 -28.37
CA ARG A 18 -16.83 6.37 -28.47
C ARG A 18 -16.17 6.40 -27.08
N VAL A 19 -15.02 5.74 -26.96
CA VAL A 19 -14.19 5.73 -25.74
C VAL A 19 -12.87 6.47 -26.02
N PRO A 20 -12.72 7.74 -25.60
CA PRO A 20 -11.45 8.45 -25.71
C PRO A 20 -10.39 7.83 -24.79
N LYS A 21 -9.11 8.05 -25.12
CA LYS A 21 -7.98 7.61 -24.29
C LYS A 21 -8.11 8.15 -22.86
N GLY A 22 -7.90 7.28 -21.87
CA GLY A 22 -7.96 7.62 -20.45
C GLY A 22 -9.36 7.59 -19.82
N ARG A 23 -10.43 7.35 -20.60
CA ARG A 23 -11.78 7.18 -20.05
C ARG A 23 -11.92 5.83 -19.36
N THR A 24 -12.38 5.85 -18.10
CA THR A 24 -12.78 4.65 -17.37
C THR A 24 -13.94 3.96 -18.07
N VAL A 25 -13.77 2.67 -18.38
CA VAL A 25 -14.79 1.82 -19.03
C VAL A 25 -15.49 0.94 -17.99
N VAL A 26 -14.71 0.40 -17.05
CA VAL A 26 -15.18 -0.51 -16.00
C VAL A 26 -14.55 -0.07 -14.68
N ARG A 27 -15.34 -0.06 -13.62
CA ARG A 27 -14.84 0.03 -12.24
C ARG A 27 -15.11 -1.30 -11.56
N LEU A 28 -14.11 -1.82 -10.86
CA LEU A 28 -14.23 -3.02 -10.04
C LEU A 28 -14.54 -2.63 -8.60
N ASP A 29 -15.01 -3.59 -7.81
CA ASP A 29 -15.12 -3.45 -6.35
C ASP A 29 -13.75 -3.68 -5.72
N CYS A 30 -13.16 -2.63 -5.16
CA CYS A 30 -11.81 -2.64 -4.60
C CYS A 30 -11.80 -2.78 -3.08
N SER A 31 -12.94 -2.98 -2.42
CA SER A 31 -13.06 -2.92 -0.95
C SER A 31 -12.07 -3.81 -0.20
N GLU A 32 -11.89 -5.06 -0.63
CA GLU A 32 -10.90 -5.97 -0.02
C GLU A 32 -9.45 -5.51 -0.27
N ALA A 33 -9.13 -5.12 -1.51
CA ALA A 33 -7.79 -4.67 -1.86
C ALA A 33 -7.42 -3.37 -1.15
N GLU A 34 -8.38 -2.45 -1.00
CA GLU A 34 -8.24 -1.21 -0.24
C GLU A 34 -8.03 -1.49 1.25
N ALA A 35 -8.78 -2.42 1.84
CA ALA A 35 -8.59 -2.82 3.23
C ALA A 35 -7.20 -3.45 3.45
N ARG A 36 -6.75 -4.32 2.55
CA ARG A 36 -5.40 -4.91 2.58
C ARG A 36 -4.32 -3.84 2.45
N LEU A 37 -4.50 -2.89 1.54
CA LEU A 37 -3.59 -1.77 1.39
C LEU A 37 -3.50 -0.93 2.67
N ALA A 38 -4.65 -0.61 3.28
CA ALA A 38 -4.69 0.16 4.52
C ALA A 38 -3.98 -0.57 5.68
N MET A 39 -4.15 -1.89 5.80
CA MET A 39 -3.44 -2.70 6.80
C MET A 39 -1.92 -2.65 6.56
N THR A 40 -1.45 -2.91 5.34
CA THR A 40 -0.02 -2.87 5.02
C THR A 40 0.59 -1.48 5.21
N GLN A 41 -0.16 -0.41 4.92
CA GLN A 41 0.27 0.96 5.19
C GLN A 41 0.44 1.21 6.69
N ALA A 42 -0.46 0.71 7.52
CA ALA A 42 -0.35 0.84 8.99
C ALA A 42 0.82 0.03 9.55
N GLU A 43 1.05 -1.19 9.04
CA GLU A 43 2.21 -2.02 9.40
C GLU A 43 3.52 -1.31 9.05
N ASN A 44 3.64 -0.78 7.82
CA ASN A 44 4.81 -0.04 7.38
C ASN A 44 5.04 1.22 8.21
N ALA A 45 3.99 2.01 8.48
CA ALA A 45 4.10 3.18 9.35
C ALA A 45 4.61 2.83 10.77
N SER A 46 4.15 1.70 11.31
CA SER A 46 4.60 1.21 12.62
C SER A 46 6.07 0.75 12.59
N ALA A 47 6.50 0.09 11.52
CA ALA A 47 7.89 -0.30 11.32
C ALA A 47 8.82 0.93 11.17
N GLN A 48 8.39 1.94 10.43
CA GLN A 48 9.11 3.21 10.28
C GLN A 48 9.29 3.93 11.62
N GLU A 49 8.23 4.00 12.43
CA GLU A 49 8.30 4.59 13.76
C GLU A 49 9.25 3.79 14.67
N THR A 50 9.19 2.46 14.62
CA THR A 50 10.10 1.59 15.38
C THR A 50 11.56 1.82 14.99
N LEU A 51 11.85 1.92 13.69
CA LEU A 51 13.19 2.25 13.20
C LEU A 51 13.65 3.62 13.69
N SER A 52 12.78 4.64 13.60
CA SER A 52 13.07 5.99 14.09
C SER A 52 13.43 6.00 15.58
N VAL A 53 12.64 5.31 16.41
CA VAL A 53 12.91 5.16 17.85
C VAL A 53 14.24 4.44 18.09
N LYS A 54 14.50 3.33 17.37
CA LYS A 54 15.76 2.59 17.51
C LYS A 54 16.98 3.42 17.10
N GLN A 55 16.88 4.23 16.05
CA GLN A 55 17.92 5.15 15.63
C GLN A 55 18.19 6.23 16.69
N ASN A 56 17.15 6.80 17.29
CA ASN A 56 17.28 7.77 18.37
C ASN A 56 17.93 7.16 19.62
N LEU A 57 17.51 5.95 20.01
CA LEU A 57 18.11 5.22 21.14
C LEU A 57 19.58 4.90 20.89
N ARG A 58 19.97 4.57 19.66
CA ARG A 58 21.38 4.36 19.29
C ARG A 58 22.23 5.61 19.54
N GLN A 59 21.71 6.80 19.19
CA GLN A 59 22.41 8.07 19.44
C GLN A 59 22.62 8.34 20.94
N LEU A 60 21.73 7.80 21.79
CA LEU A 60 21.82 7.86 23.25
C LEU A 60 22.65 6.71 23.84
N ASN A 61 23.30 5.88 23.02
CA ASN A 61 23.99 4.64 23.41
C ASN A 61 23.08 3.64 24.17
N ALA A 62 21.76 3.69 23.91
CA ALA A 62 20.74 2.85 24.52
C ALA A 62 20.23 1.73 23.59
N ALA A 63 20.69 1.68 22.34
CA ALA A 63 20.43 0.59 21.39
C ALA A 63 21.71 0.27 20.59
N GLY A 64 21.88 -1.01 20.23
CA GLY A 64 23.02 -1.47 19.44
C GLY A 64 22.82 -1.35 17.92
N ASP A 65 23.92 -1.31 17.18
CA ASP A 65 23.91 -1.22 15.71
C ASP A 65 23.12 -2.36 15.06
N THR A 66 23.21 -3.57 15.63
CA THR A 66 22.47 -4.75 15.16
C THR A 66 20.96 -4.57 15.27
N GLU A 67 20.46 -3.96 16.34
CA GLU A 67 19.02 -3.69 16.54
C GLU A 67 18.52 -2.66 15.52
N VAL A 68 19.31 -1.63 15.22
CA VAL A 68 18.95 -0.63 14.20
C VAL A 68 18.95 -1.26 12.80
N THR A 69 19.92 -2.12 12.49
CA THR A 69 19.96 -2.80 11.19
C THR A 69 18.80 -3.78 11.00
N LEU A 70 18.35 -4.44 12.08
CA LEU A 70 17.19 -5.31 12.02
C LEU A 70 15.92 -4.51 11.75
N ALA A 71 15.70 -3.43 12.51
CA ALA A 71 14.54 -2.55 12.30
C ALA A 71 14.55 -1.91 10.90
N ALA A 72 15.72 -1.67 10.31
CA ALA A 72 15.84 -1.13 8.94
C ALA A 72 15.47 -2.15 7.85
N ALA A 73 15.51 -3.45 8.15
CA ALA A 73 15.11 -4.51 7.22
C ALA A 73 13.60 -4.80 7.25
N GLU A 74 12.88 -4.28 8.25
CA GLU A 74 11.44 -4.46 8.45
C GLU A 74 10.59 -3.40 7.72
N VAL A 75 11.23 -2.36 7.16
CA VAL A 75 10.62 -1.25 6.40
C VAL A 75 10.79 -1.50 4.91
#